data_AF-A0A398CSE7-F1
#
_entry.id   AF-A0A398CSE7-F1
#
_cell.length_a   1.000
_cell.length_b   1.000
_cell.length_c   1.000
_cell.angle_alpha   90.00
_cell.angle_beta   90.00
_cell.angle_gamma   90.00
#
_symmetry.space_group_name_H-M   'P 1'
#
loop_
_entity.id
_entity.type
_entity.pdbx_description
1 polymer ?
#
loop_
_entity_poly.entity_id
_entity_poly.type
_entity_poly.pdbx_seq_one_letter_code
_entity_poly.pdbx_strand_id
1 'polypeptide(L)'
;MDFFLRYLQFREHAYAYVSEGEAETVLGLEPLLERSSSEELREMGNMKIGMLVTLKNLARMVDGDSRSAVLSNISPVVSKNGNRPAAKTTALNHLALFEEDKMIASLQEPESRGLLLIRNEMETINFSFPLKGTEGEVSINLLDASAKLIPRIGSDGNGGCASTCAYPEI
;
A
#
# COMPACT_ATOMS: atom_id res chain seq x y z
N MET A 1 16.06 -11.56 1.85
CA MET A 1 16.19 -10.38 2.73
C MET A 1 17.55 -10.29 3.40
N ASP A 2 18.03 -11.38 4.01
CA ASP A 2 19.32 -11.44 4.70
C ASP A 2 20.51 -10.86 3.90
N PHE A 3 20.61 -11.19 2.61
CA PHE A 3 21.62 -10.62 1.71
C PHE A 3 21.57 -9.08 1.64
N PHE A 4 20.38 -8.50 1.42
CA PHE A 4 20.21 -7.05 1.28
C PHE A 4 20.54 -6.31 2.59
N LEU A 5 20.22 -6.89 3.75
CA LEU A 5 20.49 -6.26 5.04
C LEU A 5 21.96 -6.31 5.47
N ARG A 6 22.75 -7.25 4.94
CA ARG A 6 24.18 -7.39 5.26
C ARG A 6 25.09 -6.58 4.35
N TYR A 7 24.59 -6.12 3.21
CA TYR A 7 25.38 -5.38 2.24
C TYR A 7 25.24 -3.87 2.45
N LEU A 8 26.37 -3.22 2.80
CA LEU A 8 26.43 -1.83 3.29
C LEU A 8 25.83 -0.78 2.33
N GLN A 9 25.68 -1.08 1.04
CA GLN A 9 25.09 -0.13 0.09
C GLN A 9 23.55 -0.06 0.19
N PHE A 10 22.90 -1.12 0.68
CA PHE A 10 21.46 -1.09 0.91
C PHE A 10 21.16 -0.44 2.26
N ARG A 11 20.17 0.45 2.24
CA ARG A 11 19.71 1.14 3.43
C ARG A 11 18.52 0.39 3.99
N GLU A 12 18.54 0.11 5.28
CA GLU A 12 17.42 -0.51 6.01
C GLU A 12 16.10 0.26 5.91
N HIS A 13 16.16 1.57 5.67
CA HIS A 13 15.02 2.46 5.46
C HIS A 13 14.63 2.63 3.98
N ALA A 14 15.24 1.89 3.05
CA ALA A 14 14.80 1.86 1.66
C ALA A 14 13.40 1.26 1.58
N TYR A 15 12.51 1.90 0.80
CA TYR A 15 11.17 1.38 0.57
C TYR A 15 11.22 0.15 -0.33
N ALA A 16 10.37 -0.83 -0.03
CA ALA A 16 10.21 -2.06 -0.77
C ALA A 16 8.81 -2.09 -1.39
N TYR A 17 8.76 -2.42 -2.68
CA TYR A 17 7.54 -2.54 -3.48
C TYR A 17 7.55 -3.86 -4.24
N VAL A 18 6.38 -4.30 -4.67
CA VAL A 18 6.23 -5.41 -5.62
C VAL A 18 5.87 -4.81 -6.96
N SER A 19 6.52 -5.22 -8.04
CA SER A 19 6.14 -4.81 -9.39
C SER A 19 5.16 -5.79 -10.01
N GLU A 20 4.16 -5.29 -10.72
CA GLU A 20 3.43 -6.09 -11.70
C GLU A 20 4.32 -6.35 -12.90
N GLY A 21 4.69 -7.61 -13.09
CA GLY A 21 5.65 -8.00 -14.12
C GLY A 21 7.10 -7.70 -13.72
N GLU A 22 7.93 -7.38 -14.70
CA GLU A 22 9.37 -7.21 -14.50
C GLU A 22 9.70 -5.88 -13.82
N ALA A 23 10.40 -5.96 -12.68
CA ALA A 23 10.85 -4.78 -11.94
C ALA A 23 11.74 -3.85 -12.79
N GLU A 24 12.51 -4.42 -13.73
CA GLU A 24 13.30 -3.64 -14.70
C GLU A 24 12.44 -2.68 -15.52
N THR A 25 11.22 -3.10 -15.89
CA THR A 25 10.31 -2.24 -16.67
C THR A 25 9.90 -0.99 -15.88
N VAL A 26 9.64 -1.14 -14.58
CA VAL A 26 9.30 -0.01 -13.70
C VAL A 26 10.53 0.85 -13.41
N LEU A 27 11.68 0.23 -13.14
CA LEU A 27 12.91 0.96 -12.86
C LEU A 27 13.44 1.71 -14.08
N GLY A 28 13.18 1.21 -15.29
CA GLY A 28 13.52 1.85 -16.56
C GLY A 28 12.58 2.98 -16.99
N LEU A 29 11.59 3.35 -16.17
CA LEU A 29 10.71 4.48 -16.45
C LEU A 29 11.42 5.83 -16.29
N GLU A 30 11.07 6.76 -17.17
CA GLU A 30 11.51 8.16 -17.12
C GLU A 30 10.29 9.05 -16.80
N PRO A 31 9.96 9.23 -15.50
CA PRO A 31 8.83 10.06 -15.10
C PRO A 31 9.06 11.53 -15.48
N LEU A 32 7.98 12.28 -15.75
CA LEU A 32 8.09 13.68 -16.20
C LEU A 32 8.48 14.66 -15.08
N LEU A 33 8.03 14.40 -13.86
CA LEU A 33 8.17 15.33 -12.73
C LEU A 33 9.45 15.07 -11.95
N GLU A 34 9.82 13.80 -11.83
CA GLU A 34 10.91 13.34 -10.99
C GLU A 34 12.16 13.03 -11.82
N ARG A 35 13.32 13.03 -11.15
CA ARG A 35 14.61 12.81 -11.83
C ARG A 35 14.81 11.37 -12.29
N SER A 36 14.11 10.42 -11.69
CA SER A 36 14.17 8.99 -12.00
C SER A 36 12.96 8.28 -11.43
N SER A 37 12.68 7.06 -11.89
CA SER A 37 11.70 6.13 -11.30
C SER A 37 11.95 5.89 -9.80
N SER A 38 13.22 5.83 -9.38
CA SER A 38 13.58 5.66 -7.96
C SER A 38 13.20 6.87 -7.11
N GLU A 39 13.34 8.08 -7.66
CA GLU A 39 12.92 9.31 -6.99
C GLU A 39 11.39 9.41 -6.93
N GLU A 40 10.69 9.02 -7.99
CA GLU A 40 9.22 8.89 -8.01
C GLU A 40 8.70 7.94 -6.93
N LEU A 41 9.29 6.74 -6.82
CA LEU A 41 8.93 5.78 -5.77
C LEU A 41 9.27 6.29 -4.38
N ARG A 42 10.39 7.00 -4.21
CA ARG A 42 10.76 7.63 -2.94
C ARG A 42 9.74 8.68 -2.53
N GLU A 43 9.33 9.54 -3.45
CA GLU A 43 8.32 10.57 -3.17
C GLU A 43 6.94 9.96 -2.92
N MET A 44 6.57 8.89 -3.63
CA MET A 44 5.34 8.15 -3.33
C MET A 44 5.32 7.61 -1.89
N GLY A 45 6.43 7.04 -1.43
CA GLY A 45 6.59 6.62 -0.03
C GLY A 45 6.53 7.79 0.97
N ASN A 46 7.16 8.93 0.65
CA ASN A 46 7.12 10.13 1.49
C ASN A 46 5.73 10.76 1.58
N MET A 47 4.96 10.71 0.49
CA MET A 47 3.55 11.11 0.45
C MET A 47 2.63 10.11 1.15
N LYS A 48 3.20 9.01 1.67
CA LYS A 48 2.48 7.95 2.39
C LYS A 48 1.33 7.36 1.57
N ILE A 49 1.57 7.20 0.28
CA ILE A 49 0.62 6.61 -0.66
C ILE A 49 0.77 5.08 -0.57
N GLY A 50 -0.32 4.41 -0.16
CA GLY A 50 -0.32 2.95 0.01
C GLY A 50 0.32 2.49 1.32
N MET A 51 0.82 1.25 1.32
CA MET A 51 1.47 0.66 2.49
C MET A 51 2.97 0.99 2.50
N LEU A 52 3.42 1.67 3.55
CA LEU A 52 4.82 2.08 3.68
C LEU A 52 5.68 0.97 4.31
N VAL A 53 6.35 0.19 3.47
CA VAL A 53 7.21 -0.90 3.93
C VAL A 53 8.66 -0.61 3.60
N THR A 54 9.49 -0.51 4.62
CA THR A 54 10.95 -0.45 4.47
C THR A 54 11.56 -1.85 4.42
N LEU A 55 12.79 -1.99 3.95
CA LEU A 55 13.54 -3.24 3.98
C LEU A 55 13.61 -3.84 5.41
N LYS A 56 13.76 -2.98 6.43
CA LYS A 56 13.69 -3.38 7.84
C LYS A 56 12.31 -3.90 8.24
N ASN A 57 11.23 -3.21 7.84
CA ASN A 57 9.86 -3.67 8.12
C ASN A 57 9.60 -5.02 7.47
N LEU A 58 10.01 -5.17 6.21
CA LEU A 58 9.83 -6.40 5.44
C LEU A 58 10.56 -7.58 6.09
N ALA A 59 11.81 -7.40 6.51
CA ALA A 59 12.54 -8.46 7.20
C ALA A 59 11.85 -8.88 8.50
N ARG A 60 11.35 -7.92 9.29
CA ARG A 60 10.58 -8.22 10.51
C ARG A 60 9.26 -8.94 10.23
N MET A 61 8.59 -8.65 9.12
CA MET A 61 7.36 -9.32 8.71
C MET A 61 7.61 -10.78 8.32
N VAL A 62 8.68 -11.02 7.55
CA VAL A 62 9.08 -12.37 7.11
C VAL A 62 9.60 -13.22 8.27
N ASP A 63 10.38 -12.62 9.19
CA ASP A 63 10.95 -13.32 10.35
C ASP A 63 9.99 -13.39 11.55
N GLY A 64 8.83 -12.73 11.48
CA GLY A 64 7.83 -12.71 12.55
C GLY A 64 7.06 -14.02 12.68
N ASP A 65 6.29 -14.18 13.76
CA ASP A 65 5.58 -15.43 14.07
C ASP A 65 4.60 -15.88 12.97
N SER A 66 3.91 -14.93 12.33
CA SER A 66 3.01 -15.25 11.21
C SER A 66 3.76 -15.53 9.91
N ARG A 67 5.04 -15.15 9.81
CA ARG A 67 5.86 -15.17 8.60
C ARG A 67 5.08 -14.61 7.41
N SER A 68 4.43 -13.46 7.56
CA SER A 68 3.57 -12.89 6.52
C SER A 68 3.92 -11.43 6.30
N ALA A 69 3.94 -11.00 5.05
CA ALA A 69 4.18 -9.61 4.69
C ALA A 69 3.08 -9.09 3.78
N VAL A 70 2.85 -7.78 3.84
CA VAL A 70 2.00 -7.08 2.89
C VAL A 70 2.83 -5.95 2.32
N LEU A 71 2.80 -5.79 1.00
CA LEU A 71 3.54 -4.74 0.32
C LEU A 71 2.63 -4.06 -0.69
N SER A 72 2.93 -2.81 -0.99
CA SER A 72 2.32 -2.12 -2.11
C SER A 72 2.81 -2.67 -3.44
N ASN A 73 1.86 -2.91 -4.34
CA ASN A 73 2.09 -3.32 -5.71
C ASN A 73 2.09 -2.11 -6.63
N ILE A 74 3.07 -2.04 -7.52
CA ILE A 74 3.30 -0.94 -8.45
C ILE A 74 3.31 -1.44 -9.89
N SER A 75 2.83 -0.63 -10.82
CA SER A 75 2.81 -0.98 -12.24
C SER A 75 3.18 0.21 -13.13
N PRO A 76 3.76 -0.06 -14.31
CA PRO A 76 3.97 0.98 -15.31
C PRO A 76 2.62 1.40 -15.90
N VAL A 77 2.31 2.69 -15.87
CA VAL A 77 1.11 3.25 -16.49
C VAL A 77 1.45 4.40 -17.41
N VAL A 78 0.54 4.68 -18.35
CA VAL A 78 0.64 5.87 -19.21
C VAL A 78 -0.31 6.93 -18.68
N SER A 79 0.25 7.96 -18.05
CA SER A 79 -0.50 9.14 -17.63
C SER A 79 -0.79 10.04 -18.83
N LYS A 80 -2.07 10.37 -19.03
CA LYS A 80 -2.54 11.36 -19.99
C LYS A 80 -3.14 12.55 -19.24
N ASN A 81 -2.33 13.57 -18.97
CA ASN A 81 -2.80 14.80 -18.31
C ASN A 81 -3.12 15.89 -19.33
N GLY A 82 -4.36 15.91 -19.83
CA GLY A 82 -4.87 16.98 -20.70
C GLY A 82 -4.01 17.21 -21.95
N ASN A 83 -3.48 18.43 -22.11
CA ASN A 83 -2.61 18.82 -23.24
C ASN A 83 -1.13 18.41 -23.08
N ARG A 84 -0.74 17.73 -21.99
CA ARG A 84 0.65 17.27 -21.83
C ARG A 84 0.88 15.98 -22.61
N PRO A 85 2.11 15.76 -23.15
CA PRO A 85 2.47 14.49 -23.75
C PRO A 85 2.21 13.34 -22.79
N ALA A 86 1.68 12.24 -23.33
CA ALA A 86 1.52 11.02 -22.57
C ALA A 86 2.88 10.57 -22.03
N ALA A 87 2.96 10.30 -20.73
CA ALA A 87 4.20 9.88 -20.09
C ALA A 87 4.03 8.55 -19.37
N LYS A 88 5.07 7.74 -19.43
CA LYS A 88 5.14 6.53 -18.63
C LYS A 88 5.56 6.92 -17.23
N THR A 89 4.78 6.50 -16.25
CA THR A 89 4.97 6.80 -14.83
C THR A 89 4.57 5.58 -14.04
N THR A 90 4.84 5.57 -12.74
CA THR A 90 4.50 4.43 -11.90
C THR A 90 3.17 4.68 -11.20
N ALA A 91 2.22 3.75 -11.32
CA ALA A 91 1.01 3.75 -10.50
C ALA A 91 1.20 2.87 -9.27
N LEU A 92 0.68 3.33 -8.14
CA LEU A 92 0.35 2.46 -7.02
C LEU A 92 -0.98 1.79 -7.35
N ASN A 93 -0.99 0.48 -7.41
CA ASN A 93 -2.19 -0.26 -7.79
C ASN A 93 -2.93 -0.79 -6.56
N HIS A 94 -2.33 -1.78 -5.90
CA HIS A 94 -3.01 -2.65 -4.95
C HIS A 94 -2.04 -3.19 -3.89
N LEU A 95 -2.49 -4.10 -3.02
CA LEU A 95 -1.61 -4.78 -2.06
C LEU A 95 -1.25 -6.19 -2.55
N ALA A 96 0.00 -6.59 -2.30
CA ALA A 96 0.52 -7.93 -2.49
C ALA A 96 0.65 -8.62 -1.13
N LEU A 97 0.08 -9.81 -1.00
CA LEU A 97 0.10 -10.61 0.23
C LEU A 97 1.14 -11.72 0.11
N PHE A 98 1.98 -11.84 1.14
CA PHE A 98 3.02 -12.85 1.23
C PHE A 98 2.78 -13.74 2.44
N GLU A 99 3.01 -15.02 2.24
CA GLU A 99 3.10 -16.03 3.29
C GLU A 99 4.42 -16.78 3.13
N GLU A 100 5.13 -16.92 4.25
CA GLU A 100 6.52 -17.31 4.35
C GLU A 100 7.43 -16.43 3.49
N ASP A 101 7.74 -16.88 2.27
CA ASP A 101 8.64 -16.24 1.32
C ASP A 101 8.02 -16.03 -0.06
N LYS A 102 6.71 -16.29 -0.21
CA LYS A 102 6.02 -16.26 -1.52
C LYS A 102 4.81 -15.34 -1.51
N MET A 103 4.63 -14.64 -2.62
CA MET A 103 3.40 -13.93 -2.89
C MET A 103 2.28 -14.96 -3.14
N ILE A 104 1.22 -14.92 -2.34
CA ILE A 104 0.09 -15.86 -2.42
C ILE A 104 -1.16 -15.23 -3.05
N ALA A 105 -1.28 -13.91 -2.98
CA ALA A 105 -2.44 -13.19 -3.48
C ALA A 105 -2.13 -11.70 -3.71
N SER A 106 -3.02 -11.03 -4.42
CA SER A 106 -3.11 -9.57 -4.44
C SER A 106 -4.52 -9.15 -4.03
N LEU A 107 -4.61 -8.17 -3.14
CA LEU A 107 -5.87 -7.51 -2.80
C LEU A 107 -6.05 -6.35 -3.75
N GLN A 108 -7.26 -6.20 -4.29
CA GLN A 108 -7.67 -5.11 -5.17
C GLN A 108 -8.40 -4.04 -4.35
N GLU A 109 -8.96 -3.03 -5.01
CA GLU A 109 -9.94 -2.15 -4.37
C GLU A 109 -11.33 -2.80 -4.39
N PRO A 110 -12.13 -2.70 -3.32
CA PRO A 110 -11.93 -1.87 -2.11
C PRO A 110 -11.15 -2.56 -0.97
N GLU A 111 -10.76 -3.83 -1.11
CA GLU A 111 -10.16 -4.63 -0.04
C GLU A 111 -8.83 -4.08 0.47
N SER A 112 -8.00 -3.53 -0.42
CA SER A 112 -6.73 -2.91 -0.08
C SER A 112 -6.91 -1.76 0.91
N ARG A 113 -7.85 -0.85 0.63
CA ARG A 113 -8.19 0.24 1.55
C ARG A 113 -8.79 -0.28 2.84
N GLY A 114 -9.66 -1.28 2.78
CA GLY A 114 -10.22 -1.90 3.98
C GLY A 114 -9.12 -2.44 4.92
N LEU A 115 -8.12 -3.12 4.36
CA LEU A 115 -6.99 -3.65 5.14
C LEU A 115 -6.17 -2.53 5.77
N LEU A 116 -5.79 -1.51 4.99
CA LEU A 116 -5.02 -0.38 5.51
C LEU A 116 -5.80 0.39 6.59
N LEU A 117 -7.13 0.53 6.45
CA LEU A 117 -7.98 1.19 7.44
C LEU A 117 -7.97 0.43 8.77
N ILE A 118 -8.17 -0.89 8.73
CA ILE A 118 -8.20 -1.74 9.94
C ILE A 118 -6.82 -1.77 10.63
N ARG A 119 -5.74 -1.62 9.85
CA ARG A 119 -4.36 -1.58 10.36
C ARG A 119 -3.90 -0.20 10.82
N ASN A 120 -4.72 0.86 10.67
CA ASN A 120 -4.32 2.25 10.88
C ASN A 120 -3.09 2.67 10.04
N GLU A 121 -3.00 2.16 8.82
CA GLU A 121 -1.93 2.44 7.85
C GLU A 121 -2.40 3.33 6.69
N MET A 122 -3.65 3.83 6.73
CA MET A 122 -4.14 4.84 5.79
C MET A 122 -3.85 6.26 6.28
N GLU A 123 -3.00 6.99 5.57
CA GLU A 123 -2.63 8.37 5.92
C GLU A 123 -3.32 9.43 5.04
N THR A 124 -3.78 9.08 3.84
CA THR A 124 -4.52 10.01 2.97
C THR A 124 -5.64 9.28 2.26
N ILE A 125 -6.87 9.76 2.43
CA ILE A 125 -8.06 9.04 2.02
C ILE A 125 -8.97 9.98 1.24
N ASN A 126 -8.92 9.86 -0.09
CA ASN A 126 -9.90 10.46 -0.97
C ASN A 126 -10.75 9.35 -1.58
N PHE A 127 -12.06 9.45 -1.43
CA PHE A 127 -13.02 8.59 -2.09
C PHE A 127 -13.87 9.41 -3.04
N SER A 128 -13.80 9.11 -4.33
CA SER A 128 -14.63 9.74 -5.34
C SER A 128 -15.68 8.74 -5.82
N PHE A 129 -16.95 9.16 -5.83
CA PHE A 129 -18.06 8.33 -6.26
C PHE A 129 -18.90 9.06 -7.29
N PRO A 130 -19.32 8.39 -8.38
CA PRO A 130 -20.22 8.98 -9.34
C PRO A 130 -21.60 9.20 -8.73
N LEU A 131 -22.21 10.35 -9.00
CA LEU A 131 -23.59 10.62 -8.62
C LEU A 131 -24.53 10.01 -9.65
N LYS A 132 -25.39 9.08 -9.22
CA LYS A 132 -26.39 8.45 -10.10
C LYS A 132 -27.24 9.50 -10.80
N GLY A 133 -27.29 9.43 -12.13
CA GLY A 133 -28.10 10.31 -12.97
C GLY A 133 -27.45 11.65 -13.33
N THR A 134 -26.16 11.83 -13.02
CA THR A 134 -25.38 13.02 -13.44
C THR A 134 -24.02 12.61 -13.99
N GLU A 135 -23.36 13.49 -14.74
CA GLU A 135 -21.95 13.33 -15.13
C GLU A 135 -20.97 13.76 -14.02
N GLY A 136 -21.49 14.17 -12.85
CA GLY A 136 -20.69 14.66 -11.73
C GLY A 136 -20.26 13.57 -10.75
N GLU A 137 -19.18 13.83 -10.02
CA GLU A 137 -18.68 13.00 -8.93
C GLU A 137 -18.70 13.77 -7.61
N VAL A 138 -18.93 13.06 -6.51
CA VAL A 138 -18.70 13.56 -5.15
C VAL A 138 -17.44 12.95 -4.61
N SER A 139 -16.54 13.80 -4.11
CA SER A 139 -15.31 13.38 -3.46
C SER A 139 -15.37 13.65 -1.96
N ILE A 140 -15.05 12.63 -1.17
CA ILE A 140 -14.93 12.69 0.28
C ILE A 140 -13.45 12.61 0.62
N ASN A 141 -12.93 13.65 1.27
CA ASN A 141 -11.61 13.64 1.88
C ASN A 141 -11.76 13.26 3.36
N LEU A 142 -11.29 12.08 3.74
CA LEU A 142 -11.28 11.64 5.14
C LEU A 142 -10.07 12.29 5.83
N LEU A 143 -10.36 13.15 6.80
CA LEU A 143 -9.34 13.89 7.55
C LEU A 143 -8.66 13.03 8.62
N ASP A 144 -9.44 12.16 9.26
CA ASP A 144 -8.96 11.25 10.29
C ASP A 144 -9.83 9.99 10.31
N ALA A 145 -9.20 8.84 10.53
CA ALA A 145 -9.85 7.56 10.66
C ALA A 145 -8.99 6.62 11.50
N SER A 146 -9.61 5.97 12.48
CA SER A 146 -8.93 4.97 13.29
C SER A 146 -9.81 3.74 13.48
N ALA A 147 -9.15 2.58 13.49
CA ALA A 147 -9.74 1.29 13.77
C ALA A 147 -9.11 0.69 15.03
N LYS A 148 -9.95 0.08 15.87
CA LYS A 148 -9.52 -0.61 17.08
C LYS A 148 -9.87 -2.09 17.00
N LEU A 149 -8.85 -2.94 16.95
CA LEU A 149 -9.02 -4.40 16.98
C LEU A 149 -8.96 -4.89 18.44
N ILE A 150 -10.08 -5.41 18.95
CA ILE A 150 -10.16 -6.00 20.30
C ILE A 150 -10.34 -7.50 20.17
N PRO A 151 -9.27 -8.31 20.26
CA PRO A 151 -9.40 -9.75 20.17
C PRO A 151 -10.14 -10.29 21.39
N ARG A 152 -11.04 -11.26 21.16
CA ARG A 152 -11.74 -12.00 22.22
C ARG A 152 -11.48 -13.48 22.01
N ILE A 153 -11.05 -14.15 23.08
CA ILE A 153 -10.90 -15.61 23.09
C ILE A 153 -12.12 -16.17 23.81
N GLY A 154 -12.90 -16.98 23.11
CA GLY A 154 -14.03 -17.70 23.69
C GLY A 154 -13.56 -18.73 24.71
N SER A 155 -14.45 -19.11 25.64
CA SER A 155 -14.18 -20.16 26.63
C SER A 155 -13.96 -21.55 26.03
N ASP A 156 -14.28 -21.73 24.74
CA ASP A 156 -14.01 -22.92 23.92
C ASP A 156 -12.60 -22.90 23.27
N GLY A 157 -11.80 -21.85 23.51
CA GLY A 157 -10.50 -21.68 22.89
C GLY A 157 -10.54 -21.13 21.46
N ASN A 158 -11.73 -20.87 20.90
CA ASN A 158 -11.85 -20.25 19.59
C ASN A 158 -11.71 -18.73 19.70
N GLY A 159 -10.80 -18.17 18.91
CA GLY A 159 -10.61 -16.72 18.79
C GLY A 159 -11.65 -16.10 17.87
N GLY A 160 -12.23 -14.97 18.28
CA GLY A 160 -13.09 -14.13 17.45
C GLY A 160 -12.70 -12.65 17.57
N CYS A 161 -12.86 -11.89 16.49
CA CYS A 161 -12.73 -10.43 16.54
C CYS A 161 -14.11 -9.81 16.74
N ALA A 162 -14.31 -9.08 17.84
CA ALA A 162 -15.44 -8.19 17.98
C ALA A 162 -15.05 -6.84 17.36
N SER A 163 -15.46 -6.58 16.11
CA SER A 163 -15.29 -5.27 15.49
C SER A 163 -16.40 -4.34 15.98
N THR A 164 -16.19 -3.68 17.11
CA THR A 164 -17.01 -2.52 17.48
C THR A 164 -16.41 -1.28 16.82
N CYS A 165 -17.02 -0.83 15.72
CA CYS A 165 -16.86 0.56 15.26
C CYS A 165 -17.48 1.46 16.34
N ALA A 166 -16.67 1.88 17.31
CA ALA A 166 -17.10 2.84 18.32
C ALA A 166 -17.18 4.22 17.66
N TYR A 167 -18.40 4.70 17.41
CA TYR A 167 -18.62 6.12 17.24
C TYR A 167 -18.31 6.81 18.57
N PRO A 168 -17.48 7.87 18.60
CA PRO A 168 -17.46 8.73 19.76
C PRO A 168 -18.84 9.36 19.92
N GLU A 169 -19.48 9.13 21.08
CA GLU A 169 -20.68 9.87 21.46
C GLU A 169 -20.30 11.36 21.56
N ILE A 170 -21.04 12.20 20.84
CA ILE A 170 -20.96 13.67 20.89
C ILE A 170 -21.85 14.15 22.03
#